data_AF-A0AAE0CPP4-F1
#
_entry.id   AF-A0AAE0CPP4-F1
#
_cell.length_a   1.000
_cell.length_b   1.000
_cell.length_c   1.000
_cell.angle_alpha   90.00
_cell.angle_beta   90.00
_cell.angle_gamma   90.00
#
_symmetry.space_group_name_H-M   'P 1'
#
loop_
_entity.id
_entity.type
_entity.pdbx_description
1 polymer ?
#
loop_
_entity_poly.entity_id
_entity_poly.type
_entity_poly.pdbx_seq_one_letter_code
_entity_poly.pdbx_strand_id
1 'polypeptide(L)'
;MASISFHHPFLLNPTPKKLITTTTRSITSSSIHIEQREVRNRSTPSRTLFTKCHAVTEHDEKVLVGHSSEEERQVADYDWTEEWYPLYLTKDVPDDAPLGLTVFDQQVVLYKDGNGDLHCYQDRCPHRLAKLSEGQLVDGRLECLYHGWQFDREGKCVKIPQLPADATIPKSACVRTYAVTDSQGVVWVWMSQKTPPNLDKVPWFENFARPGFQDTSTVHELPYDHSILLENLMDPAHIPISHDRTDWTAKREDAQPLLFKVTERTDRGFAGWWGKEKEGSTSNFLCFEAPCVLQNNREFVDEKGEKHYFTGLFLCRPTGQGKSMLIVRFGATKRSLLFTLFPKWYFHQNACKIFEQDMGFLSSQNEVLLKEKVPTKELYLNLRSSDTWVATGSGWTKLGMECLTILGTAPFRCLKS
;
A
#
# COMPACT_ATOMS: atom_id res chain seq x y z
N MET A 1 -30.26 9.50 52.99
CA MET A 1 -31.25 8.46 53.37
C MET A 1 -31.35 7.47 52.23
N ALA A 2 -31.35 6.17 52.57
CA ALA A 2 -31.49 4.99 51.72
C ALA A 2 -30.33 4.66 50.74
N SER A 3 -29.38 3.89 51.26
CA SER A 3 -28.40 3.08 50.52
C SER A 3 -29.07 1.86 49.89
N ILE A 4 -28.69 1.49 48.67
CA ILE A 4 -28.99 0.18 48.08
C ILE A 4 -27.65 -0.52 47.80
N SER A 5 -27.39 -1.57 48.56
CA SER A 5 -26.27 -2.49 48.43
C SER A 5 -26.66 -3.61 47.46
N PHE A 6 -25.82 -3.90 46.46
CA PHE A 6 -25.88 -5.17 45.73
C PHE A 6 -24.69 -6.03 46.15
N HIS A 7 -25.00 -7.11 46.87
CA HIS A 7 -24.06 -8.17 47.23
C HIS A 7 -23.75 -9.03 46.00
N HIS A 8 -22.47 -9.10 45.66
CA HIS A 8 -21.86 -10.19 44.90
C HIS A 8 -21.68 -11.41 45.81
N PRO A 9 -21.99 -12.63 45.35
CA PRO A 9 -21.32 -13.82 45.84
C PRO A 9 -20.47 -14.44 44.73
N PHE A 10 -19.15 -14.39 44.92
CA PHE A 10 -18.23 -15.39 44.42
C PHE A 10 -18.46 -16.68 45.21
N LEU A 11 -18.70 -17.81 44.55
CA LEU A 11 -18.19 -19.11 45.02
C LEU A 11 -17.94 -20.04 43.83
N LEU A 12 -16.69 -20.51 43.81
CA LEU A 12 -16.08 -21.51 42.96
C LEU A 12 -16.64 -22.91 43.30
N ASN A 13 -16.91 -23.77 42.31
CA ASN A 13 -16.14 -25.00 42.03
C ASN A 13 -16.81 -25.92 40.99
N PRO A 14 -16.04 -26.84 40.37
CA PRO A 14 -16.21 -27.27 38.99
C PRO A 14 -16.97 -28.59 38.85
N THR A 15 -17.72 -28.72 37.76
CA THR A 15 -18.29 -30.01 37.31
C THR A 15 -17.33 -30.73 36.35
N PRO A 16 -17.25 -32.08 36.40
CA PRO A 16 -16.11 -32.86 35.89
C PRO A 16 -16.15 -33.04 34.38
N LYS A 17 -15.02 -32.79 33.71
CA LYS A 17 -14.78 -33.23 32.33
C LYS A 17 -14.51 -34.74 32.33
N LYS A 18 -15.32 -35.49 31.56
CA LYS A 18 -15.09 -36.90 31.26
C LYS A 18 -13.76 -37.07 30.52
N LEU A 19 -12.85 -37.82 31.15
CA LEU A 19 -11.60 -38.32 30.59
C LEU A 19 -11.94 -39.44 29.59
N ILE A 20 -11.55 -39.31 28.33
CA ILE A 20 -11.52 -40.44 27.39
C ILE A 20 -10.11 -41.02 27.49
N THR A 21 -10.02 -42.15 28.19
CA THR A 21 -8.83 -42.99 28.32
C THR A 21 -8.73 -43.90 27.10
N THR A 22 -7.70 -43.74 26.28
CA THR A 22 -7.35 -44.75 25.27
C THR A 22 -6.26 -45.65 25.85
N THR A 23 -6.62 -46.90 26.10
CA THR A 23 -5.81 -47.92 26.76
C THR A 23 -4.67 -48.39 25.86
N THR A 24 -3.43 -48.27 26.33
CA THR A 24 -2.26 -49.00 25.84
C THR A 24 -2.42 -50.50 26.14
N ARG A 25 -2.37 -51.33 25.10
CA ARG A 25 -2.14 -52.78 25.22
C ARG A 25 -0.81 -53.14 24.57
N SER A 26 0.05 -53.76 25.37
CA SER A 26 1.30 -54.40 24.99
C SER A 26 1.05 -55.60 24.08
N ILE A 27 1.79 -55.70 22.98
CA ILE A 27 2.00 -56.95 22.24
C ILE A 27 3.51 -57.18 22.17
N THR A 28 3.87 -58.39 22.54
CA THR A 28 5.21 -58.95 22.73
C THR A 28 6.01 -59.11 21.44
N SER A 29 7.33 -59.16 21.62
CA SER A 29 8.35 -59.21 20.58
C SER A 29 8.35 -60.49 19.73
N SER A 30 8.58 -60.31 18.44
CA SER A 30 9.15 -61.32 17.56
C SER A 30 10.20 -60.65 16.67
N SER A 31 11.44 -61.06 16.85
CA SER A 31 12.65 -60.55 16.20
C SER A 31 12.63 -60.79 14.69
N ILE A 32 12.85 -59.73 13.90
CA ILE A 32 13.25 -59.84 12.50
C ILE A 32 14.52 -59.01 12.34
N HIS A 33 15.62 -59.70 12.01
CA HIS A 33 16.92 -59.10 11.70
C HIS A 33 16.80 -58.14 10.52
N ILE A 34 17.18 -56.87 10.72
CA ILE A 34 17.45 -55.93 9.63
C ILE A 34 18.98 -55.80 9.51
N GLU A 35 19.49 -56.32 8.41
CA GLU A 35 20.86 -56.22 7.96
C GLU A 35 21.20 -54.76 7.64
N GLN A 36 22.17 -54.17 8.35
CA GLN A 36 22.69 -52.84 8.04
C GLN A 36 23.48 -52.90 6.73
N ARG A 37 22.90 -52.37 5.65
CA ARG A 37 23.63 -52.10 4.41
C ARG A 37 24.12 -50.66 4.41
N GLU A 38 25.43 -50.48 4.52
CA GLU A 38 26.13 -49.22 4.28
C GLU A 38 25.74 -48.62 2.92
N VAL A 39 25.07 -47.47 2.92
CA VAL A 39 24.84 -46.69 1.70
C VAL A 39 26.07 -45.83 1.48
N ARG A 40 26.94 -46.32 0.59
CA ARG A 40 28.14 -45.64 0.10
C ARG A 40 27.73 -44.39 -0.68
N ASN A 41 28.21 -43.24 -0.22
CA ASN A 41 28.10 -41.93 -0.86
C ASN A 41 28.53 -42.01 -2.35
N ARG A 42 27.59 -41.82 -3.28
CA ARG A 42 27.88 -41.51 -4.68
C ARG A 42 27.21 -40.18 -5.01
N SER A 43 28.03 -39.13 -5.00
CA SER A 43 27.73 -37.84 -5.59
C SER A 43 27.46 -38.02 -7.09
N THR A 44 26.20 -37.91 -7.46
CA THR A 44 25.78 -37.78 -8.86
C THR A 44 25.22 -36.37 -8.99
N PRO A 45 25.73 -35.49 -9.87
CA PRO A 45 25.19 -34.16 -10.00
C PRO A 45 23.78 -34.29 -10.58
N SER A 46 22.77 -33.85 -9.81
CA SER A 46 21.41 -33.65 -10.30
C SER A 46 21.48 -32.60 -11.40
N ARG A 47 21.44 -33.06 -12.64
CA ARG A 47 21.40 -32.22 -13.83
C ARG A 47 19.98 -31.67 -13.89
N THR A 48 19.77 -30.49 -13.32
CA THR A 48 18.56 -29.69 -13.53
C THR A 48 18.38 -29.56 -15.04
N LEU A 49 17.37 -30.24 -15.57
CA LEU A 49 16.87 -30.05 -16.92
C LEU A 49 16.19 -28.67 -16.97
N PHE A 50 16.99 -27.61 -17.04
CA PHE A 50 16.52 -26.39 -17.68
C PHE A 50 16.41 -26.72 -19.16
N THR A 51 15.19 -26.99 -19.62
CA THR A 51 14.87 -26.99 -21.04
C THR A 51 15.33 -25.63 -21.57
N LYS A 52 16.32 -25.63 -22.47
CA LYS A 52 16.74 -24.44 -23.20
C LYS A 52 15.48 -23.86 -23.86
N CYS A 53 15.00 -22.70 -23.40
CA CYS A 53 13.98 -21.96 -24.13
C CYS A 53 14.48 -21.75 -25.56
N HIS A 54 13.63 -22.04 -26.53
CA HIS A 54 13.92 -21.83 -27.94
C HIS A 54 14.36 -20.37 -28.18
N ALA A 55 15.26 -20.16 -29.15
CA ALA A 55 15.66 -18.81 -29.55
C ALA A 55 14.43 -18.02 -29.99
N VAL A 56 14.31 -16.77 -29.52
CA VAL A 56 13.23 -15.83 -29.85
C VAL A 56 13.09 -15.77 -31.37
N THR A 57 11.91 -16.08 -31.89
CA THR A 57 11.61 -16.04 -33.32
C THR A 57 11.15 -14.64 -33.73
N GLU A 58 11.23 -14.29 -35.03
CA GLU A 58 10.63 -13.04 -35.55
C GLU A 58 9.12 -12.91 -35.25
N HIS A 59 8.45 -14.04 -34.99
CA HIS A 59 7.05 -14.04 -34.57
C HIS A 59 6.89 -13.62 -33.11
N ASP A 60 7.81 -14.06 -32.25
CA ASP A 60 7.83 -13.70 -30.83
C ASP A 60 8.11 -12.20 -30.64
N GLU A 61 8.95 -11.58 -31.47
CA GLU A 61 9.24 -10.13 -31.39
C GLU A 61 8.02 -9.24 -31.66
N LYS A 62 7.04 -9.73 -32.44
CA LYS A 62 5.78 -9.02 -32.71
C LYS A 62 4.79 -9.12 -31.57
N VAL A 63 4.92 -10.14 -30.73
CA VAL A 63 3.97 -10.45 -29.65
C VAL A 63 4.51 -9.96 -28.30
N LEU A 64 5.80 -10.13 -28.07
CA LEU A 64 6.48 -9.77 -26.82
C LEU A 64 6.92 -8.31 -26.84
N VAL A 65 6.88 -7.66 -25.68
CA VAL A 65 7.48 -6.33 -25.50
C VAL A 65 9.00 -6.47 -25.57
N GLY A 66 9.63 -5.76 -26.52
CA GLY A 66 11.08 -5.77 -26.68
C GLY A 66 11.79 -5.04 -25.54
N HIS A 67 13.06 -5.39 -25.30
CA HIS A 67 13.91 -4.70 -24.33
C HIS A 67 14.49 -3.43 -24.95
N SER A 68 14.25 -2.26 -24.37
CA SER A 68 14.95 -1.03 -24.75
C SER A 68 15.89 -0.57 -23.65
N SER A 69 17.16 -0.35 -23.99
CA SER A 69 18.23 0.03 -23.06
C SER A 69 18.26 1.53 -22.76
N GLU A 70 17.59 2.35 -23.57
CA GLU A 70 17.49 3.80 -23.37
C GLU A 70 16.47 4.16 -22.28
N GLU A 71 15.37 3.41 -22.19
CA GLU A 71 14.35 3.57 -21.13
C GLU A 71 14.90 3.22 -19.74
N GLU A 72 15.80 2.23 -19.65
CA GLU A 72 16.43 1.84 -18.38
C GLU A 72 17.39 2.91 -17.83
N ARG A 73 17.94 3.80 -18.67
CA ARG A 73 18.87 4.87 -18.23
C ARG A 73 18.17 6.09 -17.64
N GLN A 74 17.03 6.55 -18.18
CA GLN A 74 16.31 7.71 -17.64
C GLN A 74 15.75 7.46 -16.24
N VAL A 75 15.41 6.21 -15.94
CA VAL A 75 14.86 5.77 -14.65
C VAL A 75 15.94 5.70 -13.56
N ALA A 76 17.20 5.50 -13.93
CA ALA A 76 18.30 5.27 -12.98
C ALA A 76 18.62 6.49 -12.09
N ASP A 77 18.25 7.70 -12.53
CA ASP A 77 18.53 8.96 -11.81
C ASP A 77 17.35 9.41 -10.91
N TYR A 78 16.24 8.66 -10.87
CA TYR A 78 15.05 9.02 -10.09
C TYR A 78 15.18 8.61 -8.62
N ASP A 79 15.16 9.58 -7.70
CA ASP A 79 15.19 9.35 -6.25
C ASP A 79 13.79 9.34 -5.64
N TRP A 80 13.23 8.15 -5.47
CA TRP A 80 11.94 7.92 -4.81
C TRP A 80 11.90 8.33 -3.33
N THR A 81 13.04 8.47 -2.67
CA THR A 81 13.06 8.85 -1.24
C THR A 81 12.68 10.33 -1.05
N GLU A 82 12.86 11.15 -2.09
CA GLU A 82 12.61 12.59 -2.10
C GLU A 82 11.27 12.92 -2.79
N GLU A 83 10.24 12.18 -2.41
CA GLU A 83 8.88 12.29 -2.96
C GLU A 83 7.82 12.32 -1.86
N TRP A 84 6.62 12.79 -2.24
CA TRP A 84 5.44 12.76 -1.38
C TRP A 84 4.72 11.42 -1.50
N TYR A 85 4.36 10.84 -0.35
CA TYR A 85 3.59 9.60 -0.29
C TYR A 85 2.20 9.85 0.29
N PRO A 86 1.14 9.19 -0.24
CA PRO A 86 -0.21 9.32 0.29
C PRO A 86 -0.27 8.64 1.66
N LEU A 87 -0.57 9.39 2.72
CA LEU A 87 -0.59 8.91 4.09
C LEU A 87 -1.99 8.42 4.48
N TYR A 88 -3.01 9.26 4.32
CA TYR A 88 -4.39 8.91 4.65
C TYR A 88 -5.40 9.87 4.01
N LEU A 89 -6.70 9.58 4.11
CA LEU A 89 -7.75 10.52 3.72
C LEU A 89 -7.97 11.56 4.81
N THR A 90 -7.94 12.85 4.46
CA THR A 90 -8.02 13.95 5.44
C THR A 90 -9.30 13.89 6.28
N LYS A 91 -10.42 13.56 5.64
CA LYS A 91 -11.75 13.42 6.29
C LYS A 91 -11.81 12.30 7.33
N ASP A 92 -10.92 11.31 7.23
CA ASP A 92 -10.91 10.13 8.08
C ASP A 92 -9.85 10.23 9.20
N VAL A 93 -9.07 11.32 9.24
CA VAL A 93 -8.16 11.62 10.36
C VAL A 93 -8.99 12.04 11.59
N PRO A 94 -8.88 11.34 12.73
CA PRO A 94 -9.63 11.68 13.94
C PRO A 94 -9.32 13.11 14.42
N ASP A 95 -10.33 13.80 14.94
CA ASP A 95 -10.19 15.16 15.46
C ASP A 95 -9.62 15.18 16.89
N ASP A 96 -9.81 14.12 17.66
CA ASP A 96 -9.53 14.04 19.11
C ASP A 96 -8.57 12.90 19.49
N ALA A 97 -8.02 12.18 18.50
CA ALA A 97 -7.14 11.05 18.74
C ALA A 97 -5.97 10.99 17.75
N PRO A 98 -4.78 10.51 18.18
CA PRO A 98 -3.71 10.20 17.26
C PRO A 98 -4.02 8.95 16.41
N LEU A 99 -3.51 8.93 15.17
CA LEU A 99 -3.66 7.85 14.21
C LEU A 99 -2.29 7.24 13.88
N GLY A 100 -2.09 5.97 14.26
CA GLY A 100 -0.88 5.21 13.94
C GLY A 100 -0.91 4.67 12.51
N LEU A 101 0.16 4.91 11.74
CA LEU A 101 0.31 4.49 10.35
C LEU A 101 1.73 3.95 10.12
N THR A 102 2.00 3.37 8.95
CA THR A 102 3.32 2.83 8.62
C THR A 102 3.67 3.10 7.16
N VAL A 103 4.90 3.56 6.95
CA VAL A 103 5.46 3.89 5.64
C VAL A 103 6.89 3.36 5.59
N PHE A 104 7.23 2.50 4.61
CA PHE A 104 8.55 1.85 4.54
C PHE A 104 9.00 1.15 5.83
N ASP A 105 8.10 0.42 6.49
CA ASP A 105 8.28 -0.19 7.83
C ASP A 105 8.61 0.80 8.96
N GLN A 106 8.54 2.12 8.70
CA GLN A 106 8.64 3.15 9.71
C GLN A 106 7.25 3.48 10.25
N GLN A 107 7.06 3.26 11.56
CA GLN A 107 5.83 3.64 12.24
C GLN A 107 5.79 5.15 12.45
N VAL A 108 4.69 5.77 12.04
CA VAL A 108 4.43 7.20 12.16
C VAL A 108 3.08 7.44 12.84
N VAL A 109 2.95 8.58 13.52
CA VAL A 109 1.70 8.99 14.16
C VAL A 109 1.26 10.31 13.57
N LEU A 110 0.05 10.33 13.00
CA LEU A 110 -0.61 11.51 12.45
C LEU A 110 -1.66 12.00 13.46
N TYR A 111 -1.73 13.30 13.71
CA TYR A 111 -2.78 13.87 14.56
C TYR A 111 -3.09 15.32 14.17
N LYS A 112 -4.22 15.83 14.62
CA LYS A 112 -4.61 17.25 14.52
C LYS A 112 -4.33 17.94 15.85
N ASP A 113 -3.68 19.09 15.84
CA ASP A 113 -3.50 19.89 17.06
C ASP A 113 -4.79 20.64 17.45
N GLY A 114 -4.70 21.47 18.50
CA GLY A 114 -5.83 22.26 19.00
C GLY A 114 -6.38 23.30 18.00
N ASN A 115 -5.64 23.62 16.94
CA ASN A 115 -6.08 24.50 15.85
C ASN A 115 -6.64 23.70 14.65
N GLY A 116 -6.54 22.37 14.67
CA GLY A 116 -6.88 21.50 13.55
C GLY A 116 -5.74 21.30 12.55
N ASP A 117 -4.53 21.80 12.83
CA ASP A 117 -3.37 21.64 11.94
C ASP A 117 -2.83 20.21 12.05
N LEU A 118 -2.46 19.61 10.91
CA LEU A 118 -1.95 18.25 10.84
C LEU A 118 -0.47 18.19 11.21
N HIS A 119 -0.11 17.25 12.08
CA HIS A 119 1.27 16.98 12.50
C HIS A 119 1.57 15.49 12.40
N CYS A 120 2.81 15.15 12.03
CA CYS A 120 3.25 13.78 11.89
C CYS A 120 4.59 13.56 12.59
N TYR A 121 4.65 12.57 13.49
CA TYR A 121 5.87 12.17 14.18
C TYR A 121 6.26 10.74 13.85
N GLN A 122 7.51 10.39 14.14
CA GLN A 122 7.85 9.00 14.38
C GLN A 122 7.05 8.49 15.57
N ASP A 123 6.40 7.34 15.42
CA ASP A 123 5.53 6.74 16.43
C ASP A 123 6.33 6.03 17.53
N ARG A 124 7.16 6.79 18.24
CA ARG A 124 8.10 6.25 19.22
C ARG A 124 8.50 7.30 20.24
N CYS A 125 8.03 7.13 21.47
CA CYS A 125 8.42 7.99 22.59
C CYS A 125 9.93 7.84 22.89
N PRO A 126 10.70 8.96 22.99
CA PRO A 126 12.14 8.92 23.23
C PRO A 126 12.51 8.41 24.64
N HIS A 127 11.56 8.36 25.57
CA HIS A 127 11.80 7.87 26.92
C HIS A 127 11.99 6.34 26.95
N ARG A 128 10.98 5.57 26.52
CA ARG A 128 10.96 4.10 26.59
C ARG A 128 10.28 3.42 25.40
N LEU A 129 10.28 4.08 24.25
CA LEU A 129 9.84 3.54 22.97
C LEU A 129 8.36 3.18 22.89
N ALA A 130 7.55 3.61 23.85
CA ALA A 130 6.10 3.47 23.76
C ALA A 130 5.57 4.15 22.49
N LYS A 131 4.55 3.55 21.88
CA LYS A 131 3.85 4.14 20.75
C LYS A 131 3.14 5.41 21.20
N LEU A 132 3.32 6.47 20.44
CA LEU A 132 2.65 7.75 20.63
C LEU A 132 1.25 7.73 19.99
N SER A 133 1.00 6.85 19.03
CA SER A 133 -0.31 6.57 18.45
C SER A 133 -1.29 5.92 19.43
N GLU A 134 -0.79 5.29 20.49
CA GLU A 134 -1.59 4.86 21.64
C GLU A 134 -1.70 5.98 22.69
N GLY A 135 -1.28 7.20 22.34
CA GLY A 135 -1.32 8.40 23.17
C GLY A 135 -2.72 9.03 23.26
N GLN A 136 -2.73 10.26 23.75
CA GLN A 136 -3.92 11.12 23.75
C GLN A 136 -3.54 12.55 23.40
N LEU A 137 -4.53 13.36 23.03
CA LEU A 137 -4.35 14.80 22.82
C LEU A 137 -4.70 15.55 24.10
N VAL A 138 -3.75 16.32 24.62
CA VAL A 138 -3.92 17.19 25.79
C VAL A 138 -3.48 18.60 25.41
N ASP A 139 -4.37 19.57 25.53
CA ASP A 139 -4.12 20.97 25.15
C ASP A 139 -3.56 21.11 23.72
N GLY A 140 -4.10 20.30 22.79
CA GLY A 140 -3.67 20.27 21.38
C GLY A 140 -2.31 19.62 21.14
N ARG A 141 -1.73 18.94 22.13
CA ARG A 141 -0.42 18.28 22.04
C ARG A 141 -0.53 16.79 22.25
N LEU A 142 0.35 16.04 21.59
CA LEU A 142 0.42 14.60 21.75
C LEU A 142 1.10 14.23 23.08
N GLU A 143 0.36 13.54 23.94
CA GLU A 143 0.81 13.01 25.21
C GLU A 143 1.02 11.48 25.13
N CYS A 144 2.20 11.03 25.53
CA CYS A 144 2.49 9.60 25.65
C CYS A 144 1.78 8.99 26.87
N LEU A 145 0.92 7.99 26.66
CA LEU A 145 0.20 7.32 27.77
C LEU A 145 1.09 6.53 28.73
N TYR A 146 2.38 6.32 28.43
CA TYR A 146 3.24 5.59 29.36
C TYR A 146 3.62 6.46 30.58
N HIS A 147 4.09 7.69 30.38
CA HIS A 147 4.57 8.55 31.47
C HIS A 147 4.10 10.01 31.35
N GLY A 148 3.21 10.33 30.41
CA GLY A 148 2.64 11.67 30.24
C GLY A 148 3.59 12.70 29.63
N TRP A 149 4.62 12.26 28.90
CA TRP A 149 5.50 13.20 28.18
C TRP A 149 4.71 13.82 27.03
N GLN A 150 4.69 15.15 26.96
CA GLN A 150 4.01 15.89 25.90
C GLN A 150 5.00 16.53 24.93
N PHE A 151 4.65 16.57 23.65
CA PHE A 151 5.47 17.11 22.57
C PHE A 151 4.76 18.25 21.84
N ASP A 152 5.49 19.30 21.48
CA ASP A 152 4.99 20.38 20.60
C ASP A 152 5.06 19.99 19.13
N ARG A 153 4.48 20.81 18.24
CA ARG A 153 4.43 20.59 16.78
C ARG A 153 5.81 20.36 16.14
N GLU A 154 6.88 20.97 16.68
CA GLU A 154 8.26 20.74 16.24
C GLU A 154 8.91 19.48 16.84
N GLY A 155 8.14 18.70 17.60
CA GLY A 155 8.57 17.44 18.20
C GLY A 155 9.38 17.60 19.49
N LYS A 156 9.49 18.80 20.06
CA LYS A 156 10.23 19.03 21.31
C LYS A 156 9.35 18.65 22.48
N CYS A 157 9.93 17.97 23.47
CA CYS A 157 9.21 17.70 24.70
C CYS A 157 9.02 19.00 25.49
N VAL A 158 7.77 19.32 25.80
CA VAL A 158 7.39 20.55 26.53
C VAL A 158 6.90 20.28 27.94
N LYS A 159 6.60 19.02 28.27
CA LYS A 159 6.14 18.63 29.60
C LYS A 159 6.58 17.21 29.93
N ILE A 160 7.18 17.06 31.10
CA ILE A 160 7.52 15.78 31.72
C ILE A 160 6.95 15.82 33.14
N PRO A 161 5.85 15.11 33.44
CA PRO A 161 5.19 15.22 34.75
C PRO A 161 6.07 14.82 35.93
N GLN A 162 7.07 13.96 35.71
CA GLN A 162 7.99 13.49 36.74
C GLN A 162 9.24 14.37 36.90
N LEU A 163 9.40 15.43 36.11
CA LEU A 163 10.55 16.33 36.18
C LEU A 163 10.34 17.33 37.32
N PRO A 164 11.32 17.52 38.24
CA PRO A 164 11.25 18.55 39.27
C PRO A 164 11.05 19.95 38.68
N ALA A 165 10.33 20.82 39.39
CA ALA A 165 9.96 22.16 38.89
C ALA A 165 11.16 23.08 38.62
N ASP A 166 12.28 22.85 39.29
CA ASP A 166 13.55 23.57 39.13
C ASP A 166 14.48 22.95 38.07
N ALA A 167 14.11 21.79 37.51
CA ALA A 167 14.88 21.11 36.49
C ALA A 167 14.42 21.51 35.06
N THR A 168 15.37 21.50 34.12
CA THR A 168 15.11 21.81 32.71
C THR A 168 14.91 20.53 31.90
N ILE A 169 13.91 20.51 31.01
CA ILE A 169 13.71 19.39 30.07
C ILE A 169 14.97 19.26 29.19
N PRO A 170 15.61 18.07 29.13
CA PRO A 170 16.78 17.86 28.29
C PRO A 170 16.46 18.11 26.80
N LYS A 171 17.34 18.79 26.07
CA LYS A 171 17.16 19.02 24.62
C LYS A 171 17.04 17.74 23.79
N SER A 172 17.54 16.61 24.31
CA SER A 172 17.41 15.29 23.69
C SER A 172 16.02 14.65 23.88
N ALA A 173 15.16 15.21 24.73
CA ALA A 173 13.77 14.80 24.88
C ALA A 173 12.96 15.36 23.71
N CYS A 174 12.99 14.67 22.58
CA CYS A 174 12.27 15.07 21.38
C CYS A 174 11.95 13.86 20.52
N VAL A 175 10.97 14.03 19.63
CA VAL A 175 10.54 13.06 18.63
C VAL A 175 10.94 13.54 17.24
N ARG A 176 11.17 12.61 16.32
CA ARG A 176 11.38 12.96 14.91
C ARG A 176 10.04 13.40 14.32
N THR A 177 10.05 14.47 13.53
CA THR A 177 8.89 14.98 12.81
C THR A 177 9.01 14.68 11.32
N TYR A 178 7.87 14.51 10.65
CA TYR A 178 7.76 14.38 9.19
C TYR A 178 6.87 15.49 8.66
N ALA A 179 7.26 16.10 7.55
CA ALA A 179 6.43 17.12 6.92
C ALA A 179 5.17 16.46 6.34
N VAL A 180 4.02 17.09 6.58
CA VAL A 180 2.74 16.69 6.02
C VAL A 180 2.05 17.87 5.36
N THR A 181 1.24 17.59 4.35
CA THR A 181 0.39 18.58 3.69
C THR A 181 -0.92 17.92 3.26
N ASP A 182 -2.02 18.65 3.31
CA ASP A 182 -3.29 18.21 2.73
C ASP A 182 -3.42 18.78 1.32
N SER A 183 -3.63 17.90 0.34
CA SER A 183 -3.93 18.28 -1.04
C SER A 183 -5.11 17.46 -1.54
N GLN A 184 -6.18 18.17 -1.93
CA GLN A 184 -7.39 17.61 -2.51
C GLN A 184 -8.04 16.48 -1.66
N GLY A 185 -7.94 16.57 -0.33
CA GLY A 185 -8.56 15.64 0.62
C GLY A 185 -7.71 14.41 0.95
N VAL A 186 -6.42 14.45 0.62
CA VAL A 186 -5.43 13.42 0.94
C VAL A 186 -4.31 14.07 1.72
N VAL A 187 -3.97 13.48 2.87
CA VAL A 187 -2.77 13.84 3.61
C VAL A 187 -1.58 13.18 2.94
N TRP A 188 -0.58 13.99 2.57
CA TRP A 188 0.68 13.55 2.00
C TRP A 188 1.78 13.67 3.03
N VAL A 189 2.76 12.76 3.00
CA VAL A 189 3.92 12.77 3.89
C VAL A 189 5.23 12.77 3.11
N TRP A 190 6.18 13.57 3.55
CA TRP A 190 7.56 13.59 3.04
C TRP A 190 8.47 12.83 4.01
N MET A 191 8.99 11.68 3.58
CA MET A 191 9.76 10.78 4.44
C MET A 191 11.26 11.09 4.47
N SER A 192 11.81 11.75 3.44
CA SER A 192 13.23 12.11 3.41
C SER A 192 13.58 13.09 4.53
N GLN A 193 14.74 12.85 5.12
CA GLN A 193 15.38 13.74 6.11
C GLN A 193 16.67 14.37 5.54
N LYS A 194 17.03 14.00 4.30
CA LYS A 194 18.24 14.50 3.63
C LYS A 194 17.98 15.88 3.00
N THR A 195 16.76 16.09 2.53
CA THR A 195 16.33 17.27 1.81
C THR A 195 15.04 17.83 2.40
N PRO A 196 14.86 19.16 2.35
CA PRO A 196 13.60 19.77 2.76
C PRO A 196 12.44 19.32 1.87
N PRO A 197 11.20 19.28 2.38
CA PRO A 197 10.03 18.93 1.60
C PRO A 197 9.85 19.90 0.42
N ASN A 198 9.70 19.37 -0.79
CA ASN A 198 9.43 20.16 -1.98
C ASN A 198 7.93 20.15 -2.32
N LEU A 199 7.23 21.26 -2.10
CA LEU A 199 5.78 21.35 -2.35
C LEU A 199 5.41 21.26 -3.83
N ASP A 200 6.32 21.57 -4.75
CA ASP A 200 6.07 21.47 -6.20
C ASP A 200 5.92 20.02 -6.67
N LYS A 201 6.35 19.05 -5.84
CA LYS A 201 6.22 17.61 -6.10
C LYS A 201 4.90 17.02 -5.58
N VAL A 202 4.06 17.79 -4.88
CA VAL A 202 2.76 17.31 -4.40
C VAL A 202 1.84 17.09 -5.62
N PRO A 203 1.31 15.87 -5.84
CA PRO A 203 0.48 15.61 -7.00
C PRO A 203 -0.77 16.49 -7.05
N TRP A 204 -1.13 16.94 -8.25
CA TRP A 204 -2.34 17.72 -8.52
C TRP A 204 -3.22 17.01 -9.54
N PHE A 205 -4.51 16.85 -9.20
CA PHE A 205 -5.46 16.14 -10.03
C PHE A 205 -6.51 17.10 -10.57
N GLU A 206 -6.38 17.46 -11.85
CA GLU A 206 -7.22 18.48 -12.49
C GLU A 206 -8.72 18.18 -12.38
N ASN A 207 -9.13 16.92 -12.57
CA ASN A 207 -10.54 16.54 -12.50
C ASN A 207 -11.14 16.76 -11.11
N PHE A 208 -10.37 16.62 -10.04
CA PHE A 208 -10.83 16.85 -8.66
C PHE A 208 -11.03 18.34 -8.35
N ALA A 209 -10.42 19.25 -9.11
CA ALA A 209 -10.60 20.69 -8.98
C ALA A 209 -11.82 21.22 -9.77
N ARG A 210 -12.42 20.38 -10.63
CA ARG A 210 -13.54 20.81 -11.49
C ARG A 210 -14.80 21.08 -10.66
N PRO A 211 -15.58 22.13 -11.00
CA PRO A 211 -16.87 22.39 -10.35
C PRO A 211 -17.81 21.18 -10.44
N GLY A 212 -18.42 20.81 -9.32
CA GLY A 212 -19.37 19.70 -9.25
C GLY A 212 -18.76 18.31 -9.28
N PHE A 213 -17.42 18.18 -9.35
CA PHE A 213 -16.78 16.89 -9.21
C PHE A 213 -17.01 16.32 -7.81
N GLN A 214 -17.46 15.08 -7.75
CA GLN A 214 -17.70 14.37 -6.50
C GLN A 214 -17.05 13.00 -6.56
N ASP A 215 -16.32 12.63 -5.51
CA ASP A 215 -15.69 11.33 -5.40
C ASP A 215 -16.26 10.47 -4.27
N THR A 216 -15.97 9.18 -4.37
CA THR A 216 -16.06 8.22 -3.27
C THR A 216 -14.67 7.67 -3.06
N SER A 217 -14.17 7.83 -1.84
CA SER A 217 -12.80 7.53 -1.46
C SER A 217 -12.79 6.45 -0.37
N THR A 218 -11.92 5.45 -0.52
CA THR A 218 -11.72 4.35 0.44
C THR A 218 -10.24 4.05 0.62
N VAL A 219 -9.85 3.55 1.79
CA VAL A 219 -8.48 3.13 2.12
C VAL A 219 -8.45 1.62 2.36
N HIS A 220 -7.42 0.95 1.83
CA HIS A 220 -7.24 -0.50 1.95
C HIS A 220 -5.78 -0.80 2.30
N GLU A 221 -5.55 -1.65 3.30
CA GLU A 221 -4.22 -2.22 3.58
C GLU A 221 -4.16 -3.62 2.97
N LEU A 222 -3.11 -3.90 2.20
CA LEU A 222 -3.01 -5.06 1.32
C LEU A 222 -1.74 -5.89 1.64
N PRO A 223 -1.84 -7.24 1.66
CA PRO A 223 -0.76 -8.12 2.11
C PRO A 223 0.22 -8.50 0.99
N TYR A 224 0.61 -7.53 0.15
CA TYR A 224 1.60 -7.72 -0.91
C TYR A 224 2.31 -6.41 -1.25
N ASP A 225 3.46 -6.51 -1.91
CA ASP A 225 4.33 -5.37 -2.19
C ASP A 225 3.67 -4.32 -3.11
N HIS A 226 4.05 -3.07 -2.85
CA HIS A 226 3.62 -1.90 -3.60
C HIS A 226 3.86 -2.01 -5.12
N SER A 227 4.97 -2.62 -5.55
CA SER A 227 5.26 -2.80 -6.97
C SER A 227 4.27 -3.74 -7.64
N ILE A 228 3.92 -4.86 -6.99
CA ILE A 228 2.94 -5.83 -7.47
C ILE A 228 1.56 -5.19 -7.57
N LEU A 229 1.20 -4.39 -6.56
CA LEU A 229 -0.04 -3.61 -6.59
C LEU A 229 -0.08 -2.66 -7.79
N LEU A 230 0.98 -1.89 -8.04
CA LEU A 230 1.03 -0.98 -9.18
C LEU A 230 0.94 -1.71 -10.52
N GLU A 231 1.65 -2.84 -10.67
CA GLU A 231 1.58 -3.64 -11.90
C GLU A 231 0.15 -4.17 -12.14
N ASN A 232 -0.50 -4.69 -11.10
CA ASN A 232 -1.90 -5.12 -11.17
C ASN A 232 -2.84 -3.96 -11.57
N LEU A 233 -2.70 -2.79 -10.95
CA LEU A 233 -3.55 -1.64 -11.25
C LEU A 233 -3.32 -1.06 -12.66
N MET A 234 -2.09 -1.19 -13.19
CA MET A 234 -1.74 -0.75 -14.54
C MET A 234 -2.22 -1.70 -15.65
N ASP A 235 -2.55 -2.95 -15.32
CA ASP A 235 -2.97 -3.96 -16.29
C ASP A 235 -4.49 -4.03 -16.41
N PRO A 236 -5.11 -3.41 -17.43
CA PRO A 236 -6.55 -3.58 -17.67
C PRO A 236 -6.96 -4.98 -18.18
N ALA A 237 -6.03 -5.85 -18.60
CA ALA A 237 -6.36 -7.13 -19.23
C ALA A 237 -6.90 -8.17 -18.23
N HIS A 238 -6.51 -8.10 -16.95
CA HIS A 238 -7.05 -9.00 -15.93
C HIS A 238 -8.52 -8.70 -15.56
N ILE A 239 -9.00 -7.46 -15.76
CA ILE A 239 -10.30 -7.01 -15.24
C ILE A 239 -11.46 -7.94 -15.63
N PRO A 240 -11.64 -8.32 -16.92
CA PRO A 240 -12.74 -9.22 -17.31
C PRO A 240 -12.60 -10.64 -16.74
N ILE A 241 -11.37 -11.05 -16.39
CA ILE A 241 -11.04 -12.42 -15.96
C ILE A 241 -11.15 -12.56 -14.44
N SER A 242 -10.46 -11.69 -13.67
CA SER A 242 -10.40 -11.74 -12.21
C SER A 242 -11.67 -11.23 -11.55
N HIS A 243 -12.35 -10.26 -12.18
CA HIS A 243 -13.56 -9.64 -11.64
C HIS A 243 -14.84 -10.08 -12.35
N ASP A 244 -14.85 -11.26 -12.98
CA ASP A 244 -16.01 -11.78 -13.71
C ASP A 244 -17.30 -11.70 -12.87
N ARG A 245 -18.28 -10.92 -13.36
CA ARG A 245 -19.60 -10.71 -12.74
C ARG A 245 -19.55 -10.17 -11.31
N THR A 246 -18.45 -9.52 -10.94
CA THR A 246 -18.28 -8.91 -9.61
C THR A 246 -19.02 -7.60 -9.54
N ASP A 247 -18.95 -6.84 -10.62
CA ASP A 247 -19.84 -5.74 -10.93
C ASP A 247 -20.63 -6.03 -12.22
N TRP A 248 -21.54 -5.14 -12.58
CA TRP A 248 -22.35 -5.29 -13.80
C TRP A 248 -21.55 -5.03 -15.10
N THR A 249 -20.25 -4.71 -14.99
CA THR A 249 -19.43 -4.18 -16.09
C THR A 249 -18.31 -5.11 -16.54
N ALA A 250 -17.80 -5.99 -15.67
CA ALA A 250 -16.76 -6.96 -15.99
C ALA A 250 -17.37 -8.33 -16.33
N LYS A 251 -17.11 -8.80 -17.56
CA LYS A 251 -17.58 -10.10 -18.06
C LYS A 251 -16.43 -10.86 -18.70
N ARG A 252 -16.23 -12.11 -18.33
CA ARG A 252 -15.13 -12.93 -18.88
C ARG A 252 -15.12 -13.01 -20.40
N GLU A 253 -16.31 -13.04 -21.01
CA GLU A 253 -16.48 -13.03 -22.47
C GLU A 253 -15.97 -11.77 -23.18
N ASP A 254 -15.76 -10.67 -22.46
CA ASP A 254 -15.26 -9.41 -23.02
C ASP A 254 -13.71 -9.37 -23.12
N ALA A 255 -13.02 -10.39 -22.60
CA ALA A 255 -11.57 -10.51 -22.68
C ALA A 255 -11.08 -10.55 -24.14
N GLN A 256 -10.15 -9.67 -24.46
CA GLN A 256 -9.67 -9.44 -25.83
C GLN A 256 -8.34 -8.67 -25.83
N PRO A 257 -7.60 -8.63 -26.95
CA PRO A 257 -6.44 -7.77 -27.09
C PRO A 257 -6.78 -6.29 -26.85
N LEU A 258 -5.85 -5.59 -26.21
CA LEU A 258 -5.95 -4.17 -25.95
C LEU A 258 -4.99 -3.38 -26.83
N LEU A 259 -5.42 -2.18 -27.18
CA LEU A 259 -4.59 -1.21 -27.90
C LEU A 259 -4.06 -0.20 -26.90
N PHE A 260 -2.75 0.02 -26.92
CA PHE A 260 -2.05 0.97 -26.08
C PHE A 260 -1.33 2.00 -26.94
N LYS A 261 -1.49 3.26 -26.60
CA LYS A 261 -0.80 4.37 -27.25
C LYS A 261 -0.22 5.28 -26.17
N VAL A 262 1.06 5.09 -25.87
CA VAL A 262 1.83 6.04 -25.04
C VAL A 262 1.86 7.38 -25.77
N THR A 263 1.43 8.45 -25.11
CA THR A 263 1.47 9.81 -25.67
C THR A 263 2.47 10.70 -24.97
N GLU A 264 2.76 10.43 -23.70
CA GLU A 264 3.60 11.27 -22.86
C GLU A 264 4.56 10.42 -22.04
N ARG A 265 5.77 10.92 -21.88
CA ARG A 265 6.79 10.39 -20.98
C ARG A 265 7.51 11.54 -20.31
N THR A 266 7.72 11.41 -19.01
CA THR A 266 8.43 12.36 -18.17
C THR A 266 9.52 11.61 -17.40
N ASP A 267 10.36 12.35 -16.69
CA ASP A 267 11.29 11.81 -15.70
C ASP A 267 10.57 11.09 -14.55
N ARG A 268 9.31 11.47 -14.28
CA ARG A 268 8.48 10.94 -13.19
C ARG A 268 7.41 9.94 -13.64
N GLY A 269 7.32 9.57 -14.91
CA GLY A 269 6.32 8.56 -15.34
C GLY A 269 5.87 8.69 -16.80
N PHE A 270 4.66 8.21 -17.09
CA PHE A 270 4.12 8.16 -18.45
C PHE A 270 2.60 8.30 -18.48
N ALA A 271 2.06 8.70 -19.63
CA ALA A 271 0.63 8.69 -19.87
C ALA A 271 0.29 8.26 -21.30
N GLY A 272 -0.94 7.77 -21.48
CA GLY A 272 -1.42 7.40 -22.78
C GLY A 272 -2.81 6.82 -22.82
N TRP A 273 -3.25 6.53 -24.05
CA TRP A 273 -4.58 6.08 -24.34
C TRP A 273 -4.64 4.57 -24.47
N TRP A 274 -5.71 3.98 -23.96
CA TRP A 274 -5.96 2.55 -24.16
C TRP A 274 -7.44 2.25 -24.42
N GLY A 275 -7.68 1.09 -25.00
CA GLY A 275 -9.02 0.61 -25.32
C GLY A 275 -9.03 -0.80 -25.86
N LYS A 276 -10.23 -1.29 -26.14
CA LYS A 276 -10.47 -2.61 -26.71
C LYS A 276 -10.18 -2.59 -28.20
N GLU A 277 -9.40 -3.55 -28.69
CA GLU A 277 -9.05 -3.61 -30.12
C GLU A 277 -10.28 -3.71 -31.02
N LYS A 278 -11.28 -4.51 -30.66
CA LYS A 278 -12.52 -4.67 -31.46
C LYS A 278 -13.34 -3.40 -31.58
N GLU A 279 -13.24 -2.49 -30.61
CA GLU A 279 -13.97 -1.22 -30.62
C GLU A 279 -13.26 -0.15 -31.46
N GLY A 280 -11.98 -0.37 -31.81
CA GLY A 280 -11.18 0.56 -32.61
C GLY A 280 -11.00 1.95 -31.99
N SER A 281 -11.41 2.15 -30.73
CA SER A 281 -11.38 3.43 -30.02
C SER A 281 -10.63 3.31 -28.71
N THR A 282 -9.74 4.27 -28.44
CA THR A 282 -9.03 4.39 -27.17
C THR A 282 -9.75 5.42 -26.30
N SER A 283 -10.77 4.97 -25.55
CA SER A 283 -11.63 5.87 -24.77
C SER A 283 -11.15 6.12 -23.35
N ASN A 284 -10.12 5.41 -22.90
CA ASN A 284 -9.57 5.53 -21.55
C ASN A 284 -8.17 6.13 -21.61
N PHE A 285 -7.88 7.06 -20.72
CA PHE A 285 -6.58 7.70 -20.59
C PHE A 285 -5.96 7.32 -19.25
N LEU A 286 -4.83 6.60 -19.30
CA LEU A 286 -4.08 6.21 -18.12
C LEU A 286 -2.86 7.13 -17.95
N CYS A 287 -2.66 7.63 -16.74
CA CYS A 287 -1.48 8.39 -16.34
C CYS A 287 -0.87 7.73 -15.11
N PHE A 288 0.42 7.41 -15.18
CA PHE A 288 1.22 6.96 -14.05
C PHE A 288 2.25 8.03 -13.72
N GLU A 289 2.26 8.45 -12.46
CA GLU A 289 3.27 9.32 -11.88
C GLU A 289 3.90 8.58 -10.69
N ALA A 290 5.19 8.30 -10.84
CA ALA A 290 5.99 7.70 -9.81
C ALA A 290 6.03 8.61 -8.57
N PRO A 291 6.15 8.02 -7.37
CA PRO A 291 6.26 6.58 -7.13
C PRO A 291 4.91 5.89 -6.91
N CYS A 292 3.82 6.65 -6.77
CA CYS A 292 2.63 6.17 -6.06
C CYS A 292 1.28 6.52 -6.72
N VAL A 293 1.26 7.19 -7.86
CA VAL A 293 0.02 7.74 -8.44
C VAL A 293 -0.31 7.00 -9.73
N LEU A 294 -1.53 6.46 -9.80
CA LEU A 294 -2.11 5.96 -11.04
C LEU A 294 -3.50 6.57 -11.24
N GLN A 295 -3.76 7.09 -12.42
CA GLN A 295 -5.03 7.69 -12.79
C GLN A 295 -5.57 7.04 -14.05
N ASN A 296 -6.86 6.76 -14.05
CA ASN A 296 -7.60 6.39 -15.25
C ASN A 296 -8.75 7.38 -15.45
N ASN A 297 -8.60 8.20 -16.48
CA ASN A 297 -9.52 9.27 -16.82
C ASN A 297 -10.35 8.88 -18.04
N ARG A 298 -11.63 9.24 -18.01
CA ARG A 298 -12.54 9.10 -19.14
C ARG A 298 -13.32 10.39 -19.34
N GLU A 299 -13.32 10.85 -20.58
CA GLU A 299 -14.13 11.98 -21.01
C GLU A 299 -15.34 11.47 -21.79
N PHE A 300 -16.51 12.05 -21.53
CA PHE A 300 -17.72 11.73 -22.28
C PHE A 300 -18.60 12.97 -22.41
N VAL A 301 -19.35 13.03 -23.50
CA VAL A 301 -20.26 14.12 -23.82
C VAL A 301 -21.69 13.62 -23.66
N ASP A 302 -22.55 14.37 -22.97
CA ASP A 302 -23.95 13.98 -22.83
C ASP A 302 -24.80 14.40 -24.03
N GLU A 303 -26.09 14.03 -24.00
CA GLU A 303 -27.06 14.34 -25.06
C GLU A 303 -27.23 15.84 -25.32
N LYS A 304 -26.86 16.69 -24.35
CA LYS A 304 -26.92 18.16 -24.46
C LYS A 304 -25.62 18.76 -25.00
N GLY A 305 -24.61 17.95 -25.28
CA GLY A 305 -23.30 18.41 -25.72
C GLY A 305 -22.39 18.85 -24.57
N GLU A 306 -22.76 18.61 -23.31
CA GLU A 306 -21.95 18.98 -22.15
C GLU A 306 -20.85 17.93 -21.91
N LYS A 307 -19.62 18.40 -21.67
CA LYS A 307 -18.49 17.53 -21.33
C LYS A 307 -18.54 17.11 -19.87
N HIS A 308 -18.33 15.83 -19.63
CA HIS A 308 -18.21 15.26 -18.30
C HIS A 308 -16.94 14.43 -18.19
N TYR A 309 -16.44 14.37 -16.96
CA TYR A 309 -15.18 13.73 -16.62
C TYR A 309 -15.43 12.67 -15.57
N PHE A 310 -14.81 11.52 -15.75
CA PHE A 310 -14.68 10.47 -14.76
C PHE A 310 -13.20 10.22 -14.48
N THR A 311 -12.87 10.00 -13.21
CA THR A 311 -11.52 9.61 -12.79
C THR A 311 -11.61 8.47 -11.78
N GLY A 312 -10.90 7.37 -12.08
CA GLY A 312 -10.41 6.44 -11.07
C GLY A 312 -8.98 6.82 -10.70
N LEU A 313 -8.77 7.27 -9.47
CA LEU A 313 -7.47 7.63 -8.92
C LEU A 313 -7.06 6.59 -7.88
N PHE A 314 -5.87 6.03 -8.05
CA PHE A 314 -5.28 5.02 -7.18
C PHE A 314 -3.97 5.57 -6.64
N LEU A 315 -3.90 5.72 -5.32
CA LEU A 315 -2.73 6.21 -4.62
C LEU A 315 -2.14 5.08 -3.79
N CYS A 316 -0.98 4.59 -4.18
CA CYS A 316 -0.37 3.38 -3.65
C CYS A 316 0.83 3.76 -2.77
N ARG A 317 0.83 3.36 -1.50
CA ARG A 317 1.98 3.57 -0.61
C ARG A 317 2.62 2.24 -0.24
N PRO A 318 3.95 2.12 -0.27
CA PRO A 318 4.66 1.04 0.41
C PRO A 318 4.52 1.18 1.93
N THR A 319 3.77 0.27 2.55
CA THR A 319 3.66 0.20 4.02
C THR A 319 4.90 -0.49 4.59
N GLY A 320 5.38 -1.56 3.96
CA GLY A 320 6.56 -2.32 4.40
C GLY A 320 6.80 -3.55 3.51
N GLN A 321 7.74 -4.42 3.88
CA GLN A 321 7.98 -5.66 3.12
C GLN A 321 6.72 -6.54 3.04
N GLY A 322 6.30 -6.88 1.83
CA GLY A 322 5.09 -7.64 1.55
C GLY A 322 3.81 -6.92 1.95
N LYS A 323 3.82 -5.59 2.10
CA LYS A 323 2.66 -4.80 2.55
C LYS A 323 2.56 -3.46 1.84
N SER A 324 1.35 -3.15 1.40
CA SER A 324 1.04 -1.87 0.76
C SER A 324 -0.27 -1.30 1.29
N MET A 325 -0.45 0.00 1.09
CA MET A 325 -1.70 0.70 1.34
C MET A 325 -2.17 1.31 0.03
N LEU A 326 -3.47 1.25 -0.22
CA LEU A 326 -4.13 1.81 -1.39
C LEU A 326 -5.24 2.78 -0.97
N ILE A 327 -5.17 4.02 -1.44
CA ILE A 327 -6.32 4.93 -1.46
C ILE A 327 -6.94 4.88 -2.85
N VAL A 328 -8.21 4.49 -2.91
CA VAL A 328 -8.98 4.44 -4.16
C VAL A 328 -9.99 5.57 -4.14
N ARG A 329 -10.02 6.36 -5.21
CA ARG A 329 -10.95 7.49 -5.36
C ARG A 329 -11.60 7.43 -6.74
N PHE A 330 -12.89 7.12 -6.76
CA PHE A 330 -13.69 7.19 -7.98
C PHE A 330 -14.57 8.43 -7.94
N GLY A 331 -14.40 9.31 -8.91
CA GLY A 331 -15.19 10.54 -9.00
C GLY A 331 -15.63 10.89 -10.40
N ALA A 332 -16.69 11.70 -10.48
CA ALA A 332 -17.20 12.22 -11.73
C ALA A 332 -17.83 13.59 -11.56
N THR A 333 -17.89 14.37 -12.64
CA THR A 333 -18.64 15.65 -12.68
C THR A 333 -20.15 15.45 -12.78
N LYS A 334 -20.59 14.30 -13.31
CA LYS A 334 -22.01 13.92 -13.39
C LYS A 334 -22.21 12.62 -12.64
N ARG A 335 -22.91 12.70 -11.53
CA ARG A 335 -23.24 11.54 -10.69
C ARG A 335 -24.73 11.28 -10.78
N SER A 336 -25.09 10.02 -11.06
CA SER A 336 -26.50 9.62 -11.05
C SER A 336 -27.10 9.83 -9.66
N LEU A 337 -28.30 10.39 -9.58
CA LEU A 337 -29.08 10.50 -8.35
C LEU A 337 -29.29 9.15 -7.67
N LEU A 338 -29.32 8.06 -8.45
CA LEU A 338 -29.39 6.69 -7.93
C LEU A 338 -28.21 6.38 -7.00
N PHE A 339 -27.02 6.98 -7.23
CA PHE A 339 -25.85 6.76 -6.39
C PHE A 339 -26.05 7.30 -4.97
N THR A 340 -26.84 8.36 -4.79
CA THR A 340 -27.17 8.88 -3.45
C THR A 340 -28.15 8.00 -2.68
N LEU A 341 -28.85 7.07 -3.35
CA LEU A 341 -29.74 6.11 -2.69
C LEU A 341 -28.98 4.93 -2.08
N PHE A 342 -27.77 4.65 -2.57
CA PHE A 342 -26.93 3.59 -2.02
C PHE A 342 -26.07 4.13 -0.87
N PRO A 343 -26.07 3.46 0.29
CA PRO A 343 -25.27 3.91 1.43
C PRO A 343 -23.78 3.73 1.14
N LYS A 344 -22.94 4.57 1.78
CA LYS A 344 -21.47 4.53 1.60
C LYS A 344 -20.87 3.14 1.85
N TRP A 345 -21.38 2.40 2.83
CA TRP A 345 -20.90 1.05 3.15
C TRP A 345 -21.10 0.05 1.99
N TYR A 346 -22.14 0.24 1.15
CA TYR A 346 -22.38 -0.63 0.00
C TYR A 346 -21.27 -0.48 -1.05
N PHE A 347 -20.88 0.76 -1.34
CA PHE A 347 -19.76 1.05 -2.24
C PHE A 347 -18.42 0.58 -1.66
N HIS A 348 -18.24 0.75 -0.35
CA HIS A 348 -17.07 0.24 0.35
C HIS A 348 -16.97 -1.29 0.23
N GLN A 349 -18.05 -2.02 0.49
CA GLN A 349 -18.08 -3.48 0.41
C GLN A 349 -17.81 -4.00 -1.01
N ASN A 350 -18.40 -3.36 -2.04
CA ASN A 350 -18.12 -3.74 -3.42
C ASN A 350 -16.67 -3.46 -3.83
N ALA A 351 -16.08 -2.35 -3.37
CA ALA A 351 -14.66 -2.08 -3.59
C ALA A 351 -13.77 -3.15 -2.93
N CYS A 352 -14.06 -3.52 -1.67
CA CYS A 352 -13.33 -4.60 -0.98
C CYS A 352 -13.42 -5.93 -1.74
N LYS A 353 -14.58 -6.28 -2.29
CA LYS A 353 -14.78 -7.53 -3.02
C LYS A 353 -13.88 -7.66 -4.26
N ILE A 354 -13.67 -6.56 -4.99
CA ILE A 354 -12.75 -6.53 -6.14
C ILE A 354 -11.33 -6.87 -5.68
N PHE A 355 -10.85 -6.22 -4.62
CA PHE A 355 -9.50 -6.48 -4.09
C PHE A 355 -9.35 -7.88 -3.49
N GLU A 356 -10.38 -8.41 -2.83
CA GLU A 356 -10.37 -9.77 -2.29
C GLU A 356 -10.15 -10.83 -3.37
N GLN A 357 -10.64 -10.58 -4.60
CA GLN A 357 -10.45 -11.50 -5.72
C GLN A 357 -9.01 -11.54 -6.22
N ASP A 358 -8.30 -10.42 -6.13
CA ASP A 358 -6.90 -10.34 -6.56
C ASP A 358 -5.93 -10.82 -5.48
N MET A 359 -6.28 -10.57 -4.22
CA MET A 359 -5.39 -10.74 -3.07
C MET A 359 -4.76 -12.13 -2.97
N GLY A 360 -5.53 -13.19 -3.27
CA GLY A 360 -5.05 -14.57 -3.16
C GLY A 360 -3.86 -14.86 -4.08
N PHE A 361 -3.93 -14.45 -5.34
CA PHE A 361 -2.85 -14.71 -6.30
C PHE A 361 -1.73 -13.67 -6.24
N LEU A 362 -2.04 -12.40 -5.94
CA LEU A 362 -1.01 -11.36 -5.78
C LEU A 362 -0.13 -11.63 -4.55
N SER A 363 -0.71 -12.07 -3.43
CA SER A 363 0.07 -12.51 -2.27
C SER A 363 0.94 -13.72 -2.59
N SER A 364 0.44 -14.69 -3.35
CA SER A 364 1.24 -15.85 -3.77
C SER A 364 2.37 -15.46 -4.73
N GLN A 365 2.11 -14.54 -5.66
CA GLN A 365 3.13 -14.01 -6.57
C GLN A 365 4.24 -13.29 -5.77
N ASN A 366 3.86 -12.49 -4.78
CA ASN A 366 4.78 -11.82 -3.87
C ASN A 366 5.72 -12.81 -3.16
N GLU A 367 5.19 -13.90 -2.61
CA GLU A 367 6.00 -14.94 -1.97
C GLU A 367 7.02 -15.58 -2.92
N VAL A 368 6.63 -15.82 -4.18
CA VAL A 368 7.52 -16.38 -5.21
C VAL A 368 8.64 -15.38 -5.53
N LEU A 369 8.31 -14.11 -5.76
CA LEU A 369 9.31 -13.07 -6.07
C LEU A 369 10.32 -12.90 -4.93
N LEU A 370 9.85 -12.86 -3.68
CA LEU A 370 10.72 -12.76 -2.50
C LEU A 370 11.66 -13.97 -2.35
N LYS A 371 11.25 -15.15 -2.84
CA LYS A 371 12.03 -16.38 -2.77
C LYS A 371 13.04 -16.51 -3.89
N GLU A 372 12.64 -16.24 -5.13
CA GLU A 372 13.49 -16.40 -6.32
C GLU A 372 14.59 -15.34 -6.37
N LYS A 373 14.32 -14.10 -5.92
CA LYS A 373 15.31 -12.99 -5.85
C LYS A 373 16.04 -12.71 -7.18
N VAL A 374 15.46 -13.11 -8.30
CA VAL A 374 15.94 -12.78 -9.64
C VAL A 374 15.15 -11.59 -10.19
N PRO A 375 15.72 -10.81 -11.13
CA PRO A 375 15.00 -9.74 -11.79
C PRO A 375 13.68 -10.24 -12.41
N THR A 376 12.58 -9.49 -12.24
CA THR A 376 11.25 -9.86 -12.77
C THR A 376 11.25 -10.11 -14.28
N LYS A 377 12.14 -9.43 -15.03
CA LYS A 377 12.33 -9.67 -16.47
C LYS A 377 12.77 -11.09 -16.84
N GLU A 378 13.32 -11.85 -15.91
CA GLU A 378 13.70 -13.26 -16.10
C GLU A 378 12.55 -14.22 -15.75
N LEU A 379 11.54 -13.74 -15.01
CA LEU A 379 10.38 -14.51 -14.56
C LEU A 379 9.13 -14.25 -15.39
N TYR A 380 9.00 -13.04 -15.93
CA TYR A 380 7.78 -12.56 -16.60
C TYR A 380 7.90 -12.58 -18.12
N LEU A 381 6.79 -12.91 -18.79
CA LEU A 381 6.62 -12.82 -20.23
C LEU A 381 5.59 -11.71 -20.51
N ASN A 382 6.08 -10.56 -20.96
CA ASN A 382 5.23 -9.39 -21.21
C ASN A 382 4.75 -9.38 -22.66
N LEU A 383 3.44 -9.42 -22.87
CA LEU A 383 2.78 -9.30 -24.16
C LEU A 383 2.47 -7.84 -24.49
N ARG A 384 2.66 -7.43 -25.75
CA ARG A 384 2.30 -6.08 -26.20
C ARG A 384 0.81 -5.79 -26.08
N SER A 385 -0.03 -6.81 -26.25
CA SER A 385 -1.49 -6.72 -26.23
C SER A 385 -2.12 -6.60 -24.84
N SER A 386 -1.35 -6.74 -23.76
CA SER A 386 -1.83 -6.62 -22.37
C SER A 386 -0.88 -5.84 -21.47
N ASP A 387 0.42 -6.07 -21.60
CA ASP A 387 1.41 -5.66 -20.59
C ASP A 387 2.18 -4.39 -20.97
N THR A 388 1.73 -3.63 -21.97
CA THR A 388 2.47 -2.44 -22.46
C THR A 388 2.63 -1.39 -21.35
N TRP A 389 1.62 -1.16 -20.52
CA TRP A 389 1.72 -0.24 -19.38
C TRP A 389 2.64 -0.75 -18.29
N VAL A 390 2.52 -2.03 -17.92
CA VAL A 390 3.38 -2.67 -16.92
C VAL A 390 4.84 -2.62 -17.36
N ALA A 391 5.12 -2.99 -18.61
CA ALA A 391 6.47 -2.95 -19.17
C ALA A 391 7.04 -1.53 -19.17
N THR A 392 6.23 -0.53 -19.58
CA THR A 392 6.63 0.88 -19.58
C THR A 392 6.91 1.36 -18.15
N GLY A 393 6.03 1.06 -17.18
CA GLY A 393 6.15 1.50 -15.79
C GLY A 393 7.23 0.78 -14.98
N SER A 394 7.65 -0.42 -15.40
CA SER A 394 8.55 -1.31 -14.67
C SER A 394 9.89 -0.69 -14.27
N GLY A 395 10.33 0.36 -14.96
CA GLY A 395 11.50 1.13 -14.56
C GLY A 395 11.31 1.78 -13.19
N TRP A 396 10.26 2.59 -13.04
CA TRP A 396 10.01 3.38 -11.83
C TRP A 396 9.51 2.54 -10.65
N THR A 397 8.85 1.41 -10.89
CA THR A 397 8.24 0.57 -9.83
C THR A 397 9.22 -0.35 -9.11
N LYS A 398 10.41 -0.62 -9.68
CA LYS A 398 11.47 -1.48 -9.11
C LYS A 398 12.01 -1.02 -7.75
N LEU A 399 11.70 0.19 -7.35
CA LEU A 399 12.18 0.83 -6.12
C LEU A 399 11.57 0.21 -4.86
N GLY A 400 10.47 -0.55 -4.97
CA GLY A 400 9.77 -1.18 -3.83
C GLY A 400 10.56 -2.25 -3.06
N MET A 401 11.45 -3.01 -3.72
CA MET A 401 12.17 -4.11 -3.05
C MET A 401 13.42 -3.65 -2.26
N GLU A 402 14.00 -2.50 -2.60
CA GLU A 402 15.18 -1.95 -1.92
C GLU A 402 14.83 -0.99 -0.77
N CYS A 403 13.54 -0.66 -0.62
CA CYS A 403 13.00 0.34 0.30
C CYS A 403 13.38 0.14 1.77
N LEU A 404 13.55 -1.10 2.22
CA LEU A 404 13.84 -1.43 3.61
C LEU A 404 15.22 -1.01 4.11
N THR A 405 16.17 -0.81 3.19
CA THR A 405 17.59 -0.68 3.58
C THR A 405 18.04 0.79 3.62
N ILE A 406 17.33 1.70 2.95
CA ILE A 406 17.89 3.03 2.59
C ILE A 406 17.34 4.18 3.46
N LEU A 407 16.11 4.11 3.97
CA LEU A 407 15.62 5.05 4.98
C LEU A 407 16.16 4.67 6.36
N GLY A 408 17.48 4.83 6.49
CA GLY A 408 18.28 4.36 7.61
C GLY A 408 17.62 4.59 8.97
N THR A 409 17.64 3.54 9.77
CA THR A 409 17.37 3.51 11.23
C THR A 409 18.39 4.33 12.03
N ALA A 410 19.07 5.30 11.40
CA ALA A 410 20.03 6.17 12.03
C ALA A 410 19.39 6.79 13.27
N PRO A 411 20.01 6.63 14.46
CA PRO A 411 19.42 7.07 15.71
C PRO A 411 19.14 8.56 15.63
N PHE A 412 17.87 8.94 15.61
CA PHE A 412 17.48 10.33 15.70
C PHE A 412 17.91 10.86 17.06
N ARG A 413 18.68 11.93 17.06
CA ARG A 413 18.96 12.75 18.24
C ARG A 413 18.74 14.19 17.80
N CYS A 414 17.97 14.95 18.57
CA CYS A 414 17.86 16.38 18.30
C CYS A 414 19.26 17.01 18.23
N LEU A 415 19.41 17.93 17.28
CA LEU A 415 20.63 18.71 17.14
C LEU A 415 20.99 19.32 18.50
N LYS A 416 22.22 19.05 18.95
CA LYS A 416 22.84 19.84 20.01
C LYS A 416 23.13 21.20 19.38
N SER A 417 22.24 22.17 19.57
CA SER A 417 22.56 23.58 19.28
C SER A 417 23.73 24.02 20.16
#